data_AF-A0AAD7V8R7-F1
#
_entry.id   AF-A0AAD7V8R7-F1
#
_cell.length_a   1.000
_cell.length_b   1.000
_cell.length_c   1.000
_cell.angle_alpha   90.00
_cell.angle_beta   90.00
_cell.angle_gamma   90.00
#
_symmetry.space_group_name_H-M   'P 1'
#
loop_
_entity.id
_entity.type
_entity.pdbx_description
1 polymer ?
#
loop_
_entity_poly.entity_id
_entity_poly.type
_entity_poly.pdbx_seq_one_letter_code
_entity_poly.pdbx_strand_id
1 'polypeptide(L)'
;MLDIKYGDQQVLLGNELRIQDTAQEPSVTVIPQEDDYTLLMIDPDTKSCHWAMSPGSSDQPLQAYQKPDSPHRYAFLLYKQTEPLDKQSFNAQQVMENEPLKGVNFFTAKE
;
A
#
# COMPACT_ATOMS: atom_id res chain seq x y z
N MET A 1 12.73 2.82 5.16
CA MET A 1 11.83 3.98 5.28
C MET A 1 10.77 3.86 4.20
N LEU A 2 9.51 4.10 4.57
CA LEU A 2 8.35 4.12 3.67
C LEU A 2 7.73 5.52 3.76
N ASP A 3 7.73 6.26 2.65
CA ASP A 3 7.07 7.56 2.52
C ASP A 3 5.96 7.46 1.48
N ILE A 4 4.78 7.98 1.83
CA ILE A 4 3.56 7.87 1.02
C ILE A 4 2.87 9.23 1.03
N LYS A 5 2.56 9.76 -0.15
CA LYS A 5 1.92 11.07 -0.28
C LYS A 5 0.81 11.09 -1.32
N TYR A 6 -0.30 11.70 -0.94
CA TYR A 6 -1.39 12.10 -1.83
C TYR A 6 -1.25 13.60 -2.14
N GLY A 7 -0.70 13.92 -3.31
CA GLY A 7 -0.28 15.29 -3.61
C GLY A 7 0.75 15.78 -2.58
N ASP A 8 0.44 16.88 -1.90
CA ASP A 8 1.30 17.46 -0.84
C ASP A 8 1.04 16.86 0.55
N GLN A 9 0.02 16.02 0.70
CA GLN A 9 -0.34 15.42 1.99
C GLN A 9 0.41 14.12 2.22
N GLN A 10 1.19 14.06 3.29
CA GLN A 10 1.88 12.85 3.71
C GLN A 10 0.94 11.94 4.53
N VAL A 11 0.99 10.64 4.27
CA VAL A 11 0.39 9.63 5.14
C VAL A 11 1.28 9.49 6.37
N LEU A 12 0.78 9.93 7.52
CA LEU A 12 1.45 9.82 8.80
C LEU A 12 0.64 8.89 9.69
N LEU A 13 1.31 8.13 10.54
CA LEU A 13 0.66 7.11 11.36
C LEU A 13 -0.52 7.70 12.18
N GLY A 14 -1.74 7.37 11.75
CA GLY A 14 -2.98 7.79 12.40
C GLY A 14 -3.49 9.18 12.03
N ASN A 15 -2.95 9.84 10.99
CA ASN A 15 -3.55 11.07 10.50
C ASN A 15 -4.84 10.83 9.71
N GLU A 16 -5.58 11.89 9.45
CA GLU A 16 -6.81 11.84 8.67
C GLU A 16 -6.60 12.46 7.30
N LEU A 17 -7.06 11.78 6.26
CA LEU A 17 -7.11 12.30 4.89
C LEU A 17 -8.55 12.28 4.39
N ARG A 18 -8.93 13.25 3.55
CA ARG A 18 -10.27 13.24 2.95
C ARG A 18 -10.33 12.21 1.84
N ILE A 19 -11.46 11.52 1.70
CA ILE A 19 -11.69 10.54 0.63
C ILE A 19 -11.40 11.17 -0.74
N GLN A 20 -11.86 12.41 -0.96
CA GLN A 20 -11.60 13.15 -2.20
C GLN A 20 -10.11 13.38 -2.49
N ASP A 21 -9.27 13.57 -1.47
CA ASP A 21 -7.83 13.82 -1.63
C ASP A 21 -7.08 12.51 -1.96
N THR A 22 -7.73 11.36 -1.73
CA THR A 22 -7.22 10.00 -2.00
C THR A 22 -7.76 9.38 -3.30
N ALA A 23 -8.38 10.17 -4.18
CA ALA A 23 -9.04 9.68 -5.38
C ALA A 23 -8.07 9.09 -6.43
N GLN A 24 -6.81 9.50 -6.42
CA GLN A 24 -5.74 9.00 -7.30
C GLN A 24 -4.72 8.21 -6.47
N GLU A 25 -3.93 7.35 -7.13
CA GLU A 25 -2.87 6.61 -6.46
C GLU A 25 -1.84 7.56 -5.79
N PRO A 26 -1.32 7.21 -4.60
CA PRO A 26 -0.31 8.02 -3.94
C PRO A 26 1.07 7.83 -4.58
N SER A 27 1.92 8.84 -4.44
CA SER A 27 3.36 8.66 -4.66
C SER A 27 3.97 7.87 -3.51
N VAL A 28 4.82 6.90 -3.83
CA VAL A 28 5.47 6.01 -2.86
C VAL A 28 6.98 6.07 -3.04
N THR A 29 7.69 6.29 -1.94
CA THR A 29 9.16 6.20 -1.89
C THR A 29 9.58 5.17 -0.84
N VAL A 30 10.43 4.22 -1.24
CA VAL A 30 10.99 3.17 -0.38
C VAL A 30 12.51 3.30 -0.34
N ILE A 31 13.10 3.21 0.85
CA ILE A 31 14.55 3.21 1.07
C ILE A 31 14.92 2.08 2.05
N PRO A 32 15.93 1.24 1.76
CA PRO A 32 16.77 1.24 0.56
C PRO A 32 16.02 0.72 -0.68
N GLN A 33 16.49 1.10 -1.87
CA GLN A 33 15.92 0.66 -3.16
C GLN A 33 16.54 -0.65 -3.69
N GLU A 34 17.48 -1.22 -2.94
CA GLU A 34 18.31 -2.36 -3.36
C GLU A 34 17.61 -3.71 -3.23
N ASP A 35 16.51 -3.74 -2.49
CA ASP A 35 15.72 -4.93 -2.21
C ASP A 35 14.42 -4.90 -3.03
N ASP A 36 13.91 -6.09 -3.36
CA ASP A 36 12.58 -6.22 -3.93
C ASP A 36 11.51 -6.14 -2.84
N TYR A 37 10.47 -5.35 -3.10
CA TYR A 37 9.38 -5.12 -2.16
C TYR A 37 8.02 -5.34 -2.81
N THR A 38 7.05 -5.68 -1.96
CA THR A 38 5.63 -5.61 -2.27
C THR A 38 4.99 -4.60 -1.32
N LEU A 39 4.32 -3.60 -1.88
CA LEU A 39 3.47 -2.69 -1.12
C LEU A 39 2.02 -3.13 -1.28
N LEU A 40 1.32 -3.24 -0.16
CA LEU A 40 -0.13 -3.44 -0.11
C LEU A 40 -0.79 -2.21 0.51
N MET A 41 -1.95 -1.81 0.00
CA MET A 41 -2.91 -0.96 0.69
C MET A 41 -4.11 -1.80 1.06
N ILE A 42 -4.46 -1.86 2.34
CA ILE A 42 -5.57 -2.66 2.85
C ILE A 42 -6.55 -1.78 3.63
N ASP A 43 -7.81 -2.18 3.63
CA ASP A 43 -8.82 -1.75 4.59
C ASP A 43 -8.99 -2.87 5.63
N PRO A 44 -8.41 -2.75 6.84
CA PRO A 44 -8.56 -3.76 7.88
C PRO A 44 -9.97 -3.82 8.47
N ASP A 45 -10.80 -2.80 8.30
CA ASP A 45 -12.18 -2.76 8.80
C ASP A 45 -13.10 -3.65 7.95
N THR A 46 -12.80 -3.81 6.65
CA THR A 46 -13.51 -4.74 5.74
C THR A 46 -12.70 -5.97 5.32
N LYS A 47 -11.41 -6.01 5.66
CA LYS A 47 -10.43 -7.04 5.24
C LYS A 47 -10.23 -7.11 3.72
N SER A 48 -10.37 -5.98 3.02
CA SER A 48 -10.14 -5.89 1.59
C SER A 48 -8.73 -5.38 1.28
N CYS A 49 -8.18 -5.82 0.15
CA CYS A 49 -7.00 -5.21 -0.46
C CYS A 49 -7.49 -4.15 -1.45
N HIS A 50 -6.97 -2.93 -1.36
CA HIS A 50 -7.31 -1.81 -2.23
C HIS A 50 -6.24 -1.54 -3.29
N TRP A 51 -5.00 -1.93 -3.05
CA TRP A 51 -3.91 -1.73 -4.00
C TRP A 51 -2.76 -2.66 -3.70
N ALA A 52 -2.09 -3.16 -4.73
CA ALA A 52 -0.85 -3.91 -4.57
C ALA A 52 0.11 -3.61 -5.72
N MET A 53 1.37 -3.37 -5.40
CA MET A 53 2.39 -3.04 -6.41
C MET A 53 3.81 -3.35 -5.92
N SER A 54 4.79 -3.34 -6.82
CA SER A 54 6.21 -3.54 -6.51
C SER A 54 6.98 -2.22 -6.60
N PRO A 55 7.37 -1.59 -5.46
CA PRO A 55 8.00 -0.26 -5.47
C PRO A 55 9.25 -0.22 -6.34
N GLY A 56 9.37 0.81 -7.17
CA GLY A 56 10.50 0.95 -8.10
C GLY A 56 10.38 0.17 -9.42
N SER A 57 9.34 -0.65 -9.57
CA SER A 57 9.01 -1.29 -10.86
C SER A 57 8.16 -0.38 -11.75
N SER A 58 8.41 -0.41 -13.06
CA SER A 58 7.57 0.24 -14.07
C SER A 58 6.42 -0.65 -14.57
N ASP A 59 6.26 -1.84 -13.98
CA ASP A 59 5.22 -2.78 -14.38
C ASP A 59 3.83 -2.34 -13.90
N GLN A 60 2.80 -2.95 -14.48
CA GLN A 60 1.43 -2.79 -14.01
C GLN A 60 1.30 -3.23 -12.54
N PRO A 61 0.42 -2.60 -11.75
CA PRO A 61 0.19 -2.99 -10.37
C PRO A 61 -0.32 -4.43 -10.29
N LEU A 62 0.10 -5.15 -9.24
CA LEU A 62 -0.35 -6.51 -8.91
C LEU A 62 -1.86 -6.54 -8.64
N GLN A 63 -2.38 -5.44 -8.09
CA GLN A 63 -3.79 -5.15 -7.98
C GLN A 63 -3.99 -3.65 -8.18
N ALA A 64 -4.88 -3.27 -9.11
CA ALA A 64 -5.17 -1.87 -9.43
C ALA A 64 -5.67 -1.09 -8.21
N TYR A 65 -5.30 0.19 -8.15
CA TYR A 65 -5.68 1.09 -7.06
C TYR A 65 -7.19 1.29 -7.01
N GLN A 66 -7.78 0.99 -5.86
CA GLN A 66 -9.16 1.26 -5.51
C GLN A 66 -9.17 2.35 -4.45
N LYS A 67 -9.68 3.53 -4.81
CA LYS A 67 -9.77 4.65 -3.87
C LYS A 67 -10.56 4.25 -2.62
N PRO A 68 -10.25 4.85 -1.45
CA PRO A 68 -11.15 4.88 -0.32
C PRO A 68 -12.55 5.32 -0.72
N ASP A 69 -13.57 4.71 -0.12
CA ASP A 69 -14.98 5.01 -0.36
C ASP A 69 -15.81 5.11 0.93
N SER A 70 -15.17 4.86 2.08
CA SER A 70 -15.80 4.79 3.40
C SER A 70 -14.87 5.40 4.45
N PRO A 71 -15.39 5.90 5.58
CA PRO A 71 -14.59 6.45 6.68
C PRO A 71 -13.92 5.35 7.51
N HIS A 72 -13.05 4.58 6.87
CA HIS A 72 -12.31 3.46 7.46
C HIS A 72 -10.83 3.81 7.65
N ARG A 73 -10.10 2.91 8.29
CA ARG A 73 -8.64 2.97 8.28
C ARG A 73 -8.14 2.37 6.99
N TYR A 74 -7.09 2.94 6.44
CA TYR A 74 -6.38 2.38 5.30
C TYR A 74 -4.92 2.27 5.65
N ALA A 75 -4.40 1.04 5.62
CA ALA A 75 -3.03 0.73 6.01
C ALA A 75 -2.20 0.37 4.78
N PHE A 76 -1.04 0.98 4.69
CA PHE A 76 0.01 0.62 3.75
C PHE A 76 1.01 -0.29 4.43
N LEU A 77 1.19 -1.48 3.88
CA LEU A 77 2.08 -2.52 4.39
C LEU A 77 3.16 -2.79 3.36
N LEU A 78 4.42 -2.58 3.75
CA LEU A 78 5.57 -2.86 2.90
C LEU A 78 6.24 -4.16 3.34
N TYR A 79 6.28 -5.13 2.45
CA TYR A 79 6.89 -6.43 2.64
C TYR A 79 8.15 -6.56 1.79
N LYS A 80 9.25 -7.08 2.35
CA LYS A 80 10.43 -7.44 1.56
C LYS A 80 10.20 -8.82 0.96
N GLN A 81 10.37 -8.95 -0.36
CA GLN A 81 10.23 -10.22 -1.05
C GLN A 81 11.43 -11.12 -0.72
N THR A 82 11.14 -12.36 -0.33
CA THR A 82 12.15 -13.40 -0.12
C THR A 82 12.30 -14.31 -1.35
N GLU A 83 11.25 -14.40 -2.16
CA GLU A 83 11.18 -15.14 -3.41
C GLU A 83 10.55 -14.25 -4.51
N PRO A 84 10.85 -14.50 -5.80
CA PRO A 84 10.20 -13.81 -6.90
C PRO A 84 8.68 -14.03 -6.90
N LEU A 85 7.91 -12.94 -7.02
CA LEU A 85 6.46 -12.99 -7.05
C LEU A 85 5.93 -13.41 -8.43
N ASP A 86 5.09 -14.46 -8.47
CA ASP A 86 4.29 -14.75 -9.65
C ASP A 86 3.11 -13.77 -9.73
N LYS A 87 3.23 -12.81 -10.65
CA LYS A 87 2.23 -11.76 -10.84
C LYS A 87 0.88 -12.29 -11.33
N GLN A 88 0.84 -13.45 -11.98
CA GLN A 88 -0.42 -14.02 -12.51
C GLN A 88 -1.27 -14.69 -11.43
N SER A 89 -0.63 -15.15 -10.35
CA SER A 89 -1.27 -15.81 -9.22
C SER A 89 -1.21 -15.00 -7.93
N PHE A 90 -0.96 -13.68 -8.04
CA PHE A 90 -0.83 -12.79 -6.89
C PHE A 90 -2.00 -12.92 -5.90
N ASN A 91 -1.65 -13.06 -4.62
CA ASN A 91 -2.58 -13.09 -3.52
C ASN A 91 -2.03 -12.27 -2.35
N ALA A 92 -2.73 -11.18 -1.99
CA ALA A 92 -2.31 -10.30 -0.92
C ALA A 92 -2.21 -11.01 0.44
N GLN A 93 -3.10 -11.96 0.74
CA GLN A 93 -3.06 -12.71 2.00
C GLN A 93 -1.81 -13.58 2.11
N GLN A 94 -1.40 -14.25 1.03
CA GLN A 94 -0.16 -15.03 1.02
C GLN A 94 1.07 -14.16 1.29
N VAL A 95 1.12 -12.95 0.72
CA VAL A 95 2.21 -12.00 1.02
C VAL A 95 2.21 -11.61 2.49
N MET A 96 1.03 -11.29 3.06
CA MET A 96 0.91 -10.90 4.47
C MET A 96 1.34 -12.00 5.44
N GLU A 97 1.14 -13.27 5.08
CA GLU A 97 1.45 -14.43 5.91
C GLU A 97 2.90 -14.90 5.79
N ASN A 98 3.50 -14.78 4.61
CA ASN A 98 4.79 -15.42 4.30
C ASN A 98 5.97 -14.45 4.20
N GLU A 99 5.73 -13.17 3.89
CA GLU A 99 6.81 -12.21 3.69
C GLU A 99 7.10 -11.38 4.96
N PRO A 100 8.37 -11.01 5.20
CA PRO A 100 8.74 -10.16 6.32
C PRO A 100 8.26 -8.71 6.13
N LEU A 101 7.40 -8.26 7.04
CA LEU A 101 6.94 -6.87 7.12
C LEU A 101 8.11 -5.93 7.47
N LYS A 102 8.27 -4.85 6.69
CA LYS A 102 9.35 -3.85 6.82
C LYS A 102 8.87 -2.43 7.09
N GLY A 103 7.62 -2.12 6.77
CA GLY A 103 7.07 -0.79 6.97
C GLY A 103 5.56 -0.81 7.09
N VAL A 104 5.04 0.05 7.95
CA VAL A 104 3.61 0.29 8.11
C VAL A 104 3.39 1.79 8.18
N ASN A 105 2.45 2.28 7.37
CA ASN A 105 1.81 3.58 7.54
C ASN A 105 0.30 3.37 7.48
N PHE A 106 -0.49 4.23 8.10
CA PHE A 106 -1.93 4.20 7.92
C PHE A 106 -2.53 5.58 8.16
N PHE A 107 -3.66 5.84 7.51
CA PHE A 107 -4.50 7.00 7.75
C PHE A 107 -5.95 6.55 7.98
N THR A 108 -6.75 7.43 8.57
CA THR A 108 -8.21 7.29 8.61
C THR A 108 -8.82 8.16 7.53
N ALA A 109 -9.63 7.58 6.66
CA ALA A 109 -10.36 8.34 5.67
C ALA A 109 -11.54 9.07 6.34
N LYS A 110 -11.85 10.27 5.85
CA LYS A 110 -13.06 11.02 6.22
C LYS A 110 -13.72 11.64 5.00
N GLU A 111 -14.99 11.97 5.15
CA GLU A 111 -15.78 12.74 4.17
C GLU A 111 -15.10 14.08 3.82
#